data_AF-F0WQX4-F1
#
_entry.id   AF-F0WQX4-F1
#
_cell.length_a   1.000
_cell.length_b   1.000
_cell.length_c   1.000
_cell.angle_alpha   90.00
_cell.angle_beta   90.00
_cell.angle_gamma   90.00
#
_symmetry.space_group_name_H-M   'P 1'
#
loop_
_entity.id
_entity.type
_entity.pdbx_description
1 polymer ?
#
loop_
_entity_poly.entity_id
_entity_poly.type
_entity_poly.pdbx_seq_one_letter_code
_entity_poly.pdbx_strand_id
1 'polypeptide(L)'
;MHQWVSDVAKTKNEAARLLHNRKHGVSPVNFEIGDFVLSGNVIRRTNKRILHWKGPYRVVATLNVWTYDIQELVEPFAIITRHVTRLKFYSEEDLEITQV
;
A
#
# COMPACT_ATOMS: atom_id res chain seq x y z
N MET A 1 -13.76 26.10 25.59
CA MET A 1 -12.55 25.37 25.14
C MET A 1 -12.86 24.30 24.09
N HIS A 2 -13.92 23.48 24.26
CA HIS A 2 -14.28 22.40 23.31
C HIS A 2 -14.62 22.88 21.88
N GLN A 3 -15.35 23.98 21.75
CA GLN A 3 -15.84 24.49 20.46
C GLN A 3 -14.70 24.98 19.55
N TRP A 4 -13.76 25.76 20.11
CA TRP A 4 -12.59 26.24 19.38
C TRP A 4 -11.69 25.09 18.86
N VAL A 5 -11.46 24.06 19.68
CA VAL A 5 -10.69 22.88 19.26
C VAL A 5 -11.41 22.12 18.15
N SER A 6 -12.75 22.02 18.22
CA SER A 6 -13.55 21.38 17.18
C SER A 6 -13.53 22.14 15.85
N ASP A 7 -13.57 23.47 15.89
CA ASP A 7 -13.53 24.31 14.69
C ASP A 7 -12.15 24.27 14.03
N VAL A 8 -11.06 24.31 14.82
CA VAL A 8 -9.69 24.13 14.31
C VAL A 8 -9.51 22.77 13.65
N ALA A 9 -10.08 21.71 14.23
CA ALA A 9 -10.02 20.36 13.65
C ALA A 9 -10.80 20.26 12.34
N LYS A 10 -11.99 20.87 12.25
CA LYS A 10 -12.79 20.93 11.01
C LYS A 10 -12.02 21.61 9.88
N THR A 11 -11.47 22.80 10.13
CA THR A 11 -10.70 23.54 9.13
C THR A 11 -9.49 22.74 8.63
N LYS A 12 -8.76 22.07 9.53
CA LYS A 12 -7.65 21.19 9.15
C LYS A 12 -8.09 20.00 8.30
N ASN A 13 -9.21 19.37 8.64
CA ASN A 13 -9.74 18.23 7.90
C ASN A 13 -10.25 18.64 6.52
N GLU A 14 -10.93 19.78 6.41
CA GLU A 14 -11.39 20.33 5.13
C GLU A 14 -10.23 20.65 4.20
N ALA A 15 -9.17 21.30 4.72
CA ALA A 15 -7.96 21.55 3.95
C ALA A 15 -7.32 20.24 3.46
N ALA A 16 -7.20 19.22 4.32
CA ALA A 16 -6.70 17.90 3.92
C ALA A 16 -7.56 17.24 2.84
N ARG A 17 -8.90 17.38 2.93
CA ARG A 17 -9.85 16.83 1.95
C ARG A 17 -9.73 17.54 0.59
N LEU A 18 -9.59 18.87 0.58
CA LEU A 18 -9.35 19.65 -0.64
C LEU A 18 -8.03 19.27 -1.31
N LEU A 19 -6.96 19.06 -0.54
CA LEU A 19 -5.67 18.58 -1.05
C LEU A 19 -5.77 17.16 -1.62
N HIS A 20 -6.52 16.27 -0.97
CA HIS A 20 -6.76 14.92 -1.47
C HIS A 20 -7.55 14.94 -2.78
N ASN A 21 -8.63 15.74 -2.84
CA ASN A 21 -9.46 15.85 -4.03
C ASN A 21 -8.71 16.46 -5.22
N ARG A 22 -7.72 17.33 -4.98
CA ARG A 22 -6.82 17.85 -6.02
C ARG A 22 -5.91 16.79 -6.66
N LYS A 23 -5.74 15.62 -6.01
CA LYS A 23 -5.00 14.50 -6.62
C LYS A 23 -5.90 13.82 -7.66
N HIS A 24 -5.83 14.29 -8.89
CA HIS A 24 -6.40 13.62 -10.05
C HIS A 24 -5.32 12.80 -10.77
N GLY A 25 -5.70 11.69 -11.42
CA GLY A 25 -4.79 10.87 -12.21
C GLY A 25 -4.25 9.61 -11.52
N VAL A 26 -4.91 9.11 -10.45
CA VAL A 26 -4.62 7.76 -9.96
C VAL A 26 -5.18 6.77 -10.97
N SER A 27 -4.40 6.47 -12.01
CA SER A 27 -4.67 5.30 -12.85
C SER A 27 -4.58 4.07 -11.95
N PRO A 28 -5.54 3.14 -12.01
CA PRO A 28 -5.32 1.84 -11.42
C PRO A 28 -4.05 1.27 -12.05
N VAL A 29 -3.07 0.98 -11.20
CA VAL A 29 -1.88 0.24 -11.61
C VAL A 29 -2.33 -1.19 -11.84
N ASN A 30 -2.29 -1.65 -13.09
CA ASN A 30 -2.52 -3.04 -13.42
C ASN A 30 -1.19 -3.78 -13.33
N PHE A 31 -1.21 -4.95 -12.71
CA PHE A 31 -0.07 -5.85 -12.64
C PHE A 31 -0.30 -7.01 -13.60
N GLU A 32 0.77 -7.52 -14.19
CA GLU A 32 0.75 -8.69 -15.05
C GLU A 32 1.33 -9.91 -14.33
N ILE A 33 0.96 -11.11 -14.80
CA ILE A 33 1.54 -12.35 -14.28
C ILE A 33 3.03 -12.34 -14.58
N GLY A 34 3.84 -12.50 -13.54
CA GLY A 34 5.30 -12.44 -13.61
C GLY A 34 5.90 -11.17 -13.03
N ASP A 35 5.11 -10.11 -12.82
CA ASP A 35 5.60 -8.87 -12.23
C ASP A 35 6.09 -9.08 -10.80
N PHE A 36 7.16 -8.36 -10.44
CA PHE A 36 7.65 -8.32 -9.07
C PHE A 36 7.03 -7.12 -8.33
N VAL A 37 6.49 -7.41 -7.15
CA VAL A 37 5.73 -6.45 -6.34
C VAL A 37 6.09 -6.53 -4.86
N LEU A 38 5.84 -5.44 -4.15
CA LEU A 38 5.85 -5.36 -2.70
C LEU A 38 4.41 -5.50 -2.16
N SER A 39 4.24 -6.26 -1.09
CA SER A 39 2.97 -6.39 -0.36
C SER A 39 2.96 -5.46 0.86
N GLY A 40 1.98 -4.56 0.90
CA GLY A 40 1.73 -3.65 2.00
C GLY A 40 0.98 -4.35 3.14
N ASN A 41 1.65 -4.54 4.28
CA ASN A 41 1.07 -5.04 5.51
C ASN A 41 0.75 -3.88 6.46
N VAL A 42 -0.42 -3.93 7.11
CA VAL A 42 -0.79 -2.90 8.08
C VAL A 42 -0.20 -3.25 9.43
N ILE A 43 0.77 -2.46 9.87
CA ILE A 43 1.32 -2.54 11.22
C ILE A 43 0.66 -1.50 12.13
N ARG A 44 0.38 -1.90 13.37
CA ARG A 44 -0.17 -1.01 14.39
C ARG A 44 0.98 -0.37 15.15
N ARG A 45 1.07 0.96 15.11
CA ARG A 45 1.99 1.76 15.93
C ARG A 45 1.14 2.63 16.85
N THR A 46 1.17 2.39 18.15
CA THR A 46 0.43 3.14 19.20
C THR A 46 -0.99 3.53 18.79
N ASN A 47 -1.18 4.71 18.19
CA ASN A 47 -2.46 5.30 17.79
C ASN A 47 -2.68 5.41 16.26
N LYS A 48 -1.76 4.95 15.42
CA LYS A 48 -1.82 5.05 13.96
C LYS A 48 -1.53 3.71 13.28
N ARG A 49 -2.31 3.40 12.24
CA ARG A 49 -2.02 2.28 11.33
C ARG A 49 -1.06 2.80 10.27
N ILE A 50 0.11 2.18 10.17
CA ILE A 50 1.11 2.51 9.16
C ILE A 50 1.18 1.33 8.19
N LEU A 51 1.36 1.63 6.91
CA LEU A 51 1.59 0.63 5.89
C LEU A 51 3.08 0.30 5.85
N HIS A 52 3.43 -0.97 6.03
CA HIS A 52 4.79 -1.46 5.90
C HIS A 52 4.86 -2.39 4.69
N TRP A 53 5.69 -2.01 3.72
CA TRP A 53 5.88 -2.75 2.49
C TRP A 53 6.91 -3.86 2.71
N LYS A 54 6.57 -5.09 2.33
CA LYS A 54 7.44 -6.26 2.40
C LYS A 54 7.54 -6.88 1.01
N GLY A 55 8.64 -7.55 0.69
CA GLY A 55 8.81 -8.25 -0.59
C GLY A 55 10.15 -7.89 -1.21
N PRO A 56 10.57 -8.61 -2.25
CA PRO A 56 9.77 -8.88 -3.43
C PRO A 56 8.89 -10.14 -3.39
N TYR A 57 7.74 -10.05 -4.06
CA TYR A 57 6.83 -11.16 -4.39
C TYR A 57 6.61 -11.19 -5.90
N ARG A 58 6.27 -12.35 -6.46
CA ARG A 58 5.91 -12.47 -7.88
C ARG A 58 4.40 -12.60 -8.06
N VAL A 59 3.80 -11.86 -8.96
CA VAL A 59 2.39 -12.04 -9.32
C VAL A 59 2.24 -13.36 -10.07
N VAL A 60 1.38 -14.25 -9.58
CA VAL A 60 1.16 -15.60 -10.15
C VAL A 60 -0.23 -15.78 -10.73
N ALA A 61 -1.22 -15.01 -10.29
CA ALA A 61 -2.54 -14.99 -10.90
C ALA A 61 -3.22 -13.63 -10.73
N THR A 62 -4.04 -13.28 -11.72
CA THR A 62 -4.99 -12.17 -11.62
C THR A 62 -6.37 -12.76 -11.35
N LEU A 63 -6.91 -12.57 -10.14
CA LEU A 63 -8.22 -13.11 -9.77
C LEU A 63 -9.35 -12.24 -10.31
N ASN A 64 -9.15 -10.92 -10.27
CA ASN A 64 -10.03 -9.92 -10.88
C ASN A 64 -9.25 -8.60 -11.06
N VAL A 65 -9.93 -7.55 -11.53
CA VAL A 65 -9.34 -6.22 -11.80
C VAL A 65 -8.65 -5.62 -10.56
N TRP A 66 -9.06 -6.03 -9.36
CA TRP A 66 -8.60 -5.44 -8.09
C TRP A 66 -7.80 -6.38 -7.21
N THR A 67 -7.73 -7.67 -7.52
CA THR A 67 -7.17 -8.70 -6.63
C THR A 67 -6.25 -9.65 -7.38
N TYR A 68 -5.08 -9.86 -6.81
CA TYR A 68 -4.00 -10.67 -7.38
C TYR A 68 -3.51 -11.68 -6.35
N ASP A 69 -3.12 -12.85 -6.83
CA ASP A 69 -2.31 -13.79 -6.04
C ASP A 69 -0.84 -13.50 -6.31
N ILE A 70 -0.10 -13.33 -5.22
CA ILE A 70 1.34 -13.09 -5.24
C ILE A 70 2.04 -14.20 -4.47
N GLN A 71 3.23 -14.58 -4.92
CA GLN A 71 4.01 -15.69 -4.39
C GLN A 71 5.32 -15.20 -3.79
N GLU A 72 5.71 -15.76 -2.65
CA GLU A 72 7.06 -15.59 -2.10
C GLU A 72 8.13 -16.16 -3.05
N LEU A 73 9.28 -15.51 -3.13
CA LEU A 73 10.36 -15.96 -4.04
C LEU A 73 11.23 -17.08 -3.48
N VAL A 74 11.05 -17.41 -2.20
CA VAL A 74 11.81 -18.43 -1.48
C VAL A 74 10.86 -19.46 -0.91
N GLU A 75 11.36 -20.67 -0.65
CA GLU A 75 10.60 -21.70 0.04
C GLU A 75 9.99 -21.14 1.34
N PRO A 76 8.69 -21.39 1.60
CA PRO A 76 7.84 -22.42 0.99
C PRO A 76 7.07 -21.99 -0.28
N PHE A 77 7.45 -20.86 -0.91
CA PHE A 77 6.75 -20.27 -2.06
C PHE A 77 5.26 -20.03 -1.78
N ALA A 78 4.97 -19.55 -0.57
CA ALA A 78 3.62 -19.31 -0.12
C ALA A 78 2.91 -18.29 -1.04
N ILE A 79 1.66 -18.60 -1.38
CA ILE A 79 0.80 -17.73 -2.18
C ILE A 79 -0.14 -16.97 -1.24
N ILE A 80 -0.23 -15.67 -1.45
CA ILE A 80 -1.13 -14.79 -0.69
C ILE A 80 -1.94 -13.92 -1.66
N THR A 81 -3.24 -13.83 -1.38
CA THR A 81 -4.14 -12.95 -2.14
C THR A 81 -4.07 -11.52 -1.60
N ARG A 82 -3.95 -10.52 -2.48
CA ARG A 82 -3.87 -9.10 -2.15
C ARG A 82 -4.68 -8.22 -3.08
N HIS A 83 -5.32 -7.21 -2.49
CA HIS A 83 -5.95 -6.14 -3.25
C HIS A 83 -4.89 -5.21 -3.85
N VAL A 84 -5.15 -4.62 -5.02
CA VAL A 84 -4.24 -3.75 -5.78
C VAL A 84 -3.66 -2.60 -4.93
N THR A 85 -4.46 -2.07 -4.00
CA THR A 85 -4.03 -0.98 -3.09
C THR A 85 -3.03 -1.42 -2.02
N ARG A 86 -2.80 -2.72 -1.88
CA ARG A 86 -1.77 -3.34 -1.04
C ARG A 86 -0.58 -3.81 -1.85
N LEU A 87 -0.51 -3.46 -3.13
CA LEU A 87 0.60 -3.80 -4.01
C LEU A 87 1.28 -2.53 -4.50
N LYS A 88 2.59 -2.62 -4.68
CA LYS A 88 3.44 -1.60 -5.30
C LYS A 88 4.44 -2.34 -6.18
N PHE A 89 4.78 -1.79 -7.35
CA PHE A 89 5.88 -2.35 -8.15
C PHE A 89 7.16 -2.40 -7.31
N TYR A 90 7.90 -3.49 -7.46
CA TYR A 90 9.22 -3.63 -6.87
C TYR A 90 10.21 -2.70 -7.58
N SER A 91 10.97 -1.93 -6.80
CA SER A 91 12.13 -1.16 -7.22
C SER A 91 13.25 -1.40 -6.21
N GLU A 92 14.50 -1.49 -6.67
CA GLU A 92 15.66 -1.67 -5.79
C GLU A 92 15.82 -0.52 -4.77
N GLU A 93 15.36 0.69 -5.11
CA GLU A 93 15.35 1.85 -4.22
C GLU A 93 14.41 1.69 -3.01
N ASP A 94 13.41 0.81 -3.12
CA ASP A 94 12.44 0.54 -2.05
C ASP A 94 12.90 -0.56 -1.09
N LEU A 95 14.08 -1.16 -1.34
CA LEU A 95 14.64 -2.14 -0.43
C LEU A 95 15.17 -1.42 0.82
N GLU A 96 14.57 -1.68 1.98
CA GLU A 96 15.23 -1.43 3.26
C GLU A 96 16.38 -2.45 3.38
N ILE A 97 17.51 -2.18 2.71
CA ILE A 97 18.70 -3.03 2.71
C ILE A 97 19.16 -3.16 4.17
N THR A 98 18.86 -4.28 4.80
CA THR A 98 19.56 -4.69 6.00
C THR A 98 20.89 -5.26 5.53
N GLN A 99 21.89 -4.39 5.35
CA GLN A 99 23.26 -4.86 5.15
C GLN A 99 23.67 -5.57 6.44
N VAL A 100 23.97 -6.86 6.29
CA VAL A 100 24.51 -7.74 7.34
C VAL A 100 26.00 -7.52 7.51
#